data_AF-A0A5N5PNK8-F1
#
_entry.id   AF-A0A5N5PNK8-F1
#
_cell.length_a   1.000
_cell.length_b   1.000
_cell.length_c   1.000
_cell.angle_alpha   90.00
_cell.angle_beta   90.00
_cell.angle_gamma   90.00
#
_symmetry.space_group_name_H-M   'P 1'
#
loop_
_entity.id
_entity.type
_entity.pdbx_description
1 polymer ?
#
loop_
_entity_poly.entity_id
_entity_poly.type
_entity_poly.pdbx_seq_one_letter_code
_entity_poly.pdbx_strand_id
1 'polypeptide(L)'
;MELNTKVIHDVIHPTAAFAQGPSANDSDPTIPGADASSSPPWQESVLNPKNRIDSLEPLANPLWRIDGCTGLGTQFYAVPLFLDNLPPMRFDVFIPEEAASSPTLRALLDLDAAFHTKDATRVNRLGVSRHILRALQIWTQNSGLRGPGSFADVYTQLPFGSRIVFKTLELDVRSISITIAPMHNLERQLLSVARLPTLIGLPENALPELVDIKDLHLVQQLHDSVCLVYMNTERPGENAPSGRSGPWILKALTSGSKYLYHELKNLLNLPPHQHASSRPRYLVTKRCKFGGKTAVVGFILPYYSGGSLRDSLPLLRIQDRLTPQQQLKWALQLTAAVLHVREKGQIFYPDLRLDNVVLSDTGDIVMVDFEQRGVWCEFAAPEVNALEYIRILANAESTGDDAEEFGIPEEVRQRYADLLSLYLPGWEAIEGREEYTPPDVLGYSAYNISWLYLDAEEQEAAEVYMLGRVLWCLFEGQSAPQPGAVWQSYRREPDLEFPAFRRTPLEIRALIDRCTSGRRRVLSSLITRIGSRLVLRSVAPGHPQDPDKIVSVANQWWSEEMRGAEAFLQKRLELKKRGEWNSNYYGRPKLREVLAALEAFKDEKAYIY
;
A
#
# COMPACT_ATOMS: atom_id res chain seq x y z
N MET A 1 -17.97 -13.38 -7.02
CA MET A 1 -17.72 -12.16 -7.79
C MET A 1 -16.22 -12.04 -8.04
N GLU A 2 -15.79 -11.73 -9.26
CA GLU A 2 -14.37 -11.62 -9.63
C GLU A 2 -13.79 -10.26 -9.22
N LEU A 3 -12.50 -10.19 -8.88
CA LEU A 3 -11.87 -8.95 -8.44
C LEU A 3 -11.56 -8.02 -9.62
N ASN A 4 -12.04 -6.78 -9.55
CA ASN A 4 -11.80 -5.72 -10.51
C ASN A 4 -12.05 -4.35 -9.83
N THR A 5 -11.85 -3.26 -10.57
CA THR A 5 -12.11 -1.89 -10.08
C THR A 5 -13.57 -1.69 -9.66
N LYS A 6 -14.54 -2.26 -10.39
CA LYS A 6 -15.97 -2.19 -10.04
C LYS A 6 -16.27 -2.75 -8.65
N VAL A 7 -15.68 -3.89 -8.28
CA VAL A 7 -15.85 -4.49 -6.94
C VAL A 7 -15.38 -3.55 -5.82
N ILE A 8 -14.36 -2.74 -6.07
CA ILE A 8 -13.89 -1.77 -5.09
C ILE A 8 -15.00 -0.77 -4.75
N HIS A 9 -15.70 -0.27 -5.76
CA HIS A 9 -16.85 0.63 -5.59
C HIS A 9 -18.09 -0.08 -5.02
N ASP A 10 -18.48 -1.21 -5.60
CA ASP A 10 -19.78 -1.86 -5.34
C ASP A 10 -19.81 -2.73 -4.08
N VAL A 11 -18.64 -3.06 -3.52
CA VAL A 11 -18.54 -3.99 -2.38
C VAL A 11 -17.59 -3.48 -1.28
N ILE A 12 -16.40 -3.00 -1.63
CA ILE A 12 -15.31 -2.81 -0.66
C ILE A 12 -15.29 -1.42 -0.03
N HIS A 13 -15.71 -0.38 -0.74
CA HIS A 13 -15.77 0.99 -0.22
C HIS A 13 -17.17 1.36 0.27
N PRO A 14 -17.28 2.41 1.12
CA PRO A 14 -18.57 2.94 1.55
C PRO A 14 -19.49 3.42 0.42
N THR A 15 -18.93 3.65 -0.77
CA THR A 15 -19.69 3.90 -2.00
C THR A 15 -20.73 2.82 -2.30
N ALA A 16 -20.47 1.57 -1.86
CA ALA A 16 -21.39 0.44 -1.99
C ALA A 16 -22.75 0.67 -1.32
N ALA A 17 -22.85 1.55 -0.31
CA ALA A 17 -24.14 1.96 0.26
C ALA A 17 -25.06 2.66 -0.76
N PHE A 18 -24.49 3.22 -1.82
CA PHE A 18 -25.16 4.00 -2.85
C PHE A 18 -25.02 3.43 -4.26
N ALA A 19 -24.34 2.28 -4.40
CA ALA A 19 -24.27 1.57 -5.66
C ALA A 19 -25.69 1.25 -6.14
N GLN A 20 -26.03 1.69 -7.36
CA GLN A 20 -27.29 1.29 -7.98
C GLN A 20 -27.18 -0.20 -8.29
N GLY A 21 -28.16 -1.00 -7.85
CA GLY A 21 -28.24 -2.41 -8.27
C GLY A 21 -28.25 -2.47 -9.81
N PRO A 22 -27.73 -3.55 -10.42
CA PRO A 22 -27.70 -3.66 -11.87
C PRO A 22 -29.10 -3.36 -12.41
N SER A 23 -29.23 -2.30 -13.22
CA SER A 23 -30.45 -2.09 -13.97
C SER A 23 -30.67 -3.35 -14.79
N ALA A 24 -31.92 -3.84 -14.86
CA ALA A 24 -32.31 -5.03 -15.63
C ALA A 24 -32.02 -4.94 -17.16
N ASN A 25 -31.29 -3.91 -17.59
CA ASN A 25 -30.83 -3.65 -18.94
C ASN A 25 -29.34 -3.97 -19.19
N ASP A 26 -28.55 -4.27 -18.15
CA ASP A 26 -27.30 -5.01 -18.37
C ASP A 26 -27.69 -6.47 -18.59
N SER A 27 -27.97 -6.77 -19.86
CA SER A 27 -28.04 -8.14 -20.34
C SER A 27 -26.69 -8.78 -20.07
N ASP A 28 -26.58 -9.42 -18.91
CA ASP A 28 -25.59 -10.44 -18.66
C ASP A 28 -25.59 -11.35 -19.89
N PRO A 29 -24.46 -11.56 -20.60
CA PRO A 29 -24.42 -12.53 -21.67
C PRO A 29 -24.76 -13.86 -21.02
N THR A 30 -26.00 -14.31 -21.25
CA THR A 30 -26.56 -15.57 -20.77
C THR A 30 -25.46 -16.62 -20.75
N ILE A 31 -25.03 -17.02 -19.56
CA ILE A 31 -24.24 -18.24 -19.40
C ILE A 31 -25.14 -19.33 -19.97
N PRO A 32 -24.82 -19.94 -21.12
CA PRO A 32 -25.63 -21.03 -21.64
C PRO A 32 -25.63 -22.09 -20.55
N GLY A 33 -26.83 -22.56 -20.20
CA GLY A 33 -27.01 -23.66 -19.27
C GLY A 33 -26.02 -24.77 -19.61
N ALA A 34 -25.57 -25.46 -18.56
CA ALA A 34 -24.71 -26.62 -18.65
C ALA A 34 -25.40 -27.78 -19.38
N ASP A 35 -25.60 -27.62 -20.69
CA ASP A 35 -25.71 -28.70 -21.64
C ASP A 35 -24.29 -28.99 -22.12
N ALA A 36 -23.74 -30.07 -21.56
CA ALA A 36 -22.54 -30.68 -22.07
C ALA A 36 -22.73 -31.05 -23.55
N SER A 37 -21.94 -30.45 -24.45
CA SER A 37 -21.29 -31.10 -25.61
C SER A 37 -21.09 -30.27 -26.89
N SER A 38 -21.33 -28.95 -26.94
CA SER A 38 -20.89 -28.16 -28.12
C SER A 38 -19.61 -27.39 -27.82
N SER A 39 -18.49 -27.81 -28.41
CA SER A 39 -17.28 -26.97 -28.46
C SER A 39 -17.62 -25.63 -29.11
N PRO A 40 -17.06 -24.50 -28.62
CA PRO A 40 -17.33 -23.19 -29.22
C PRO A 40 -16.95 -23.20 -30.71
N PRO A 41 -17.63 -22.41 -31.56
CA PRO A 41 -17.28 -22.28 -32.97
C PRO A 41 -15.77 -22.03 -33.13
N TRP A 42 -15.14 -22.56 -34.19
CA TRP A 42 -13.68 -22.42 -34.39
C TRP A 42 -13.22 -20.96 -34.32
N GLN A 43 -14.06 -19.99 -34.69
CA GLN A 43 -13.73 -18.57 -34.62
C GLN A 43 -13.63 -18.02 -33.19
N GLU A 44 -14.24 -18.65 -32.20
CA GLU A 44 -14.24 -18.27 -30.78
C GLU A 44 -13.42 -19.25 -29.94
N SER A 45 -13.03 -20.39 -30.51
CA SER A 45 -12.20 -21.38 -29.86
C SER A 45 -10.84 -20.78 -29.44
N VAL A 46 -10.43 -21.07 -28.20
CA VAL A 46 -9.07 -20.80 -27.68
C VAL A 46 -7.98 -21.59 -28.40
N LEU A 47 -8.37 -22.61 -29.19
CA LEU A 47 -7.46 -23.36 -30.05
C LEU A 47 -7.21 -22.66 -31.38
N ASN A 48 -8.02 -21.65 -31.73
CA ASN A 48 -7.77 -20.81 -32.89
C ASN A 48 -6.53 -19.95 -32.63
N PRO A 49 -5.50 -20.00 -33.49
CA PRO A 49 -4.29 -19.20 -33.33
C PRO A 49 -4.56 -17.70 -33.11
N LYS A 50 -5.63 -17.15 -33.71
CA LYS A 50 -6.00 -15.74 -33.55
C LYS A 50 -6.47 -15.38 -32.13
N ASN A 51 -6.94 -16.35 -31.36
CA ASN A 51 -7.47 -16.20 -30.00
C ASN A 51 -6.50 -16.77 -28.96
N ARG A 52 -5.27 -17.11 -29.35
CA ARG A 52 -4.30 -17.77 -28.50
C ARG A 52 -3.13 -16.84 -28.20
N ILE A 53 -2.68 -16.87 -26.95
CA ILE A 53 -1.38 -16.31 -26.59
C ILE A 53 -0.30 -17.27 -27.09
N ASP A 54 0.58 -16.79 -27.98
CA ASP A 54 1.66 -17.57 -28.59
C ASP A 54 2.43 -18.40 -27.56
N SER A 55 2.85 -17.78 -26.45
CA SER A 55 3.52 -18.47 -25.36
C SER A 55 3.46 -17.66 -24.06
N LEU A 56 3.38 -18.37 -22.93
CA LEU A 56 3.57 -17.84 -21.58
C LEU A 56 4.73 -18.52 -20.86
N GLU A 57 5.64 -19.20 -21.54
CA GLU A 57 6.85 -19.75 -20.92
C GLU A 57 7.79 -18.62 -20.43
N PRO A 58 8.68 -18.85 -19.45
CA PRO A 58 9.73 -17.90 -19.14
C PRO A 58 10.65 -17.67 -20.35
N LEU A 59 11.05 -16.41 -20.60
CA LEU A 59 12.05 -16.10 -21.62
C LEU A 59 13.42 -16.63 -21.18
N ALA A 60 14.15 -17.29 -22.08
CA ALA A 60 15.47 -17.84 -21.77
C ALA A 60 16.53 -16.75 -21.51
N ASN A 61 16.48 -15.66 -22.28
CA ASN A 61 17.39 -14.51 -22.16
C ASN A 61 16.58 -13.21 -22.13
N PRO A 62 15.90 -12.91 -21.00
CA PRO A 62 15.04 -11.75 -20.92
C PRO A 62 15.87 -10.46 -20.93
N LEU A 63 15.45 -9.47 -21.71
CA LEU A 63 15.99 -8.10 -21.67
C LEU A 63 15.40 -7.29 -20.50
N TRP A 64 14.33 -7.76 -19.88
CA TRP A 64 13.60 -7.07 -18.84
C TRP A 64 13.24 -8.02 -17.70
N ARG A 65 13.02 -7.48 -16.51
CA ARG A 65 12.50 -8.21 -15.34
C ARG A 65 11.34 -7.43 -14.73
N ILE A 66 10.38 -8.12 -14.13
CA ILE A 66 9.33 -7.49 -13.31
C ILE A 66 9.67 -7.74 -11.84
N ASP A 67 9.76 -6.68 -11.05
CA ASP A 67 10.09 -6.78 -9.62
C ASP A 67 8.87 -6.77 -8.70
N GLY A 68 7.69 -6.43 -9.23
CA GLY A 68 6.44 -6.39 -8.48
C GLY A 68 5.34 -5.68 -9.25
N CYS A 69 4.21 -5.46 -8.58
CA CYS A 69 3.03 -4.84 -9.15
C CYS A 69 2.27 -4.00 -8.11
N THR A 70 1.65 -2.91 -8.55
CA THR A 70 0.74 -2.05 -7.78
C THR A 70 -0.42 -1.56 -8.67
N GLY A 71 -1.20 -0.58 -8.22
CA GLY A 71 -2.31 -0.02 -8.98
C GLY A 71 -3.36 -1.08 -9.32
N LEU A 72 -3.70 -1.94 -8.35
CA LEU A 72 -4.69 -3.00 -8.55
C LEU A 72 -4.41 -3.92 -9.76
N GLY A 73 -3.14 -4.13 -10.11
CA GLY A 73 -2.75 -5.01 -11.21
C GLY A 73 -2.41 -4.28 -12.51
N THR A 74 -2.45 -2.94 -12.55
CA THR A 74 -2.22 -2.17 -13.78
C THR A 74 -0.85 -1.53 -13.89
N GLN A 75 -0.09 -1.47 -12.80
CA GLN A 75 1.28 -0.94 -12.78
C GLN A 75 2.29 -2.03 -12.40
N PHE A 76 3.33 -2.21 -13.22
CA PHE A 76 4.38 -3.22 -13.03
C PHE A 76 5.77 -2.61 -12.99
N TYR A 77 6.61 -3.05 -12.05
CA TYR A 77 7.96 -2.52 -11.87
C TYR A 77 8.91 -3.18 -12.86
N ALA A 78 9.07 -2.60 -14.04
CA ALA A 78 9.94 -3.12 -15.09
C ALA A 78 11.38 -2.64 -14.92
N VAL A 79 12.33 -3.57 -15.03
CA VAL A 79 13.77 -3.33 -14.87
C VAL A 79 14.51 -3.82 -16.11
N PRO A 80 15.22 -2.95 -16.86
CA PRO A 80 16.01 -3.38 -18.01
C PRO A 80 17.29 -4.08 -17.54
N LEU A 81 17.55 -5.27 -18.08
CA LEU A 81 18.68 -6.12 -17.72
C LEU A 81 19.90 -5.93 -18.62
N PHE A 82 19.76 -5.19 -19.72
CA PHE A 82 20.83 -4.95 -20.70
C PHE A 82 21.58 -3.62 -20.49
N LEU A 83 21.35 -2.95 -19.36
CA LEU A 83 22.04 -1.71 -18.98
C LEU A 83 23.03 -2.00 -17.84
N ASP A 84 24.31 -1.65 -18.05
CA ASP A 84 25.37 -1.89 -17.06
C ASP A 84 25.25 -0.96 -15.83
N ASN A 85 24.90 0.31 -16.07
CA ASN A 85 24.61 1.27 -15.01
C ASN A 85 23.13 1.65 -15.03
N LEU A 86 22.41 1.25 -13.99
CA LEU A 86 20.97 1.42 -13.89
C LEU A 86 20.60 2.34 -12.71
N PRO A 87 20.54 3.67 -12.93
CA PRO A 87 19.99 4.55 -11.92
C PRO A 87 18.51 4.20 -11.65
N PRO A 88 18.03 4.34 -10.40
CA PRO A 88 16.66 3.98 -10.01
C PRO A 88 15.63 5.01 -10.50
N MET A 89 15.44 5.11 -11.82
CA MET A 89 14.63 6.15 -12.48
C MET A 89 13.11 5.93 -12.40
N ARG A 90 12.65 4.78 -11.86
CA ARG A 90 11.24 4.38 -11.76
C ARG A 90 10.51 4.36 -13.10
N PHE A 91 11.02 3.54 -14.02
CA PHE A 91 10.52 3.40 -15.39
C PHE A 91 9.48 2.27 -15.51
N ASP A 92 8.36 2.44 -14.81
CA ASP A 92 7.34 1.41 -14.60
C ASP A 92 6.43 1.23 -15.85
N VAL A 93 5.88 0.02 -16.01
CA VAL A 93 4.91 -0.31 -17.07
C VAL A 93 3.48 -0.10 -16.58
N PHE A 94 2.64 0.51 -17.41
CA PHE A 94 1.22 0.73 -17.19
C PHE A 94 0.43 0.03 -18.29
N ILE A 95 -0.52 -0.83 -17.88
CA ILE A 95 -1.47 -1.49 -18.77
C ILE A 95 -2.86 -0.85 -18.63
N PRO A 96 -3.70 -0.88 -19.69
CA PRO A 96 -5.04 -0.28 -19.65
C PRO A 96 -5.95 -1.01 -18.66
N GLU A 97 -6.77 -0.27 -17.91
CA GLU A 97 -7.77 -0.87 -16.99
C GLU A 97 -8.86 -1.61 -17.77
N GLU A 98 -9.19 -1.12 -18.96
CA GLU A 98 -10.16 -1.69 -19.89
C GLU A 98 -9.78 -3.09 -20.35
N ALA A 99 -8.49 -3.45 -20.26
CA ALA A 99 -8.03 -4.82 -20.49
C ALA A 99 -8.67 -5.80 -19.50
N ALA A 100 -9.00 -5.33 -18.29
CA ALA A 100 -9.72 -6.08 -17.29
C ALA A 100 -11.20 -6.28 -17.62
N SER A 101 -11.73 -5.67 -18.69
CA SER A 101 -13.11 -5.88 -19.17
C SER A 101 -13.22 -7.08 -20.12
N SER A 102 -12.11 -7.57 -20.69
CA SER A 102 -12.09 -8.75 -21.57
C SER A 102 -11.99 -10.05 -20.76
N PRO A 103 -13.03 -10.90 -20.70
CA PRO A 103 -13.00 -12.14 -19.91
C PRO A 103 -11.88 -13.09 -20.35
N THR A 104 -11.61 -13.12 -21.65
CA THR A 104 -10.54 -13.95 -22.24
C THR A 104 -9.16 -13.49 -21.78
N LEU A 105 -8.86 -12.19 -21.82
CA LEU A 105 -7.57 -11.67 -21.37
C LEU A 105 -7.40 -11.85 -19.86
N ARG A 106 -8.44 -11.56 -19.07
CA ARG A 106 -8.44 -11.78 -17.62
C ARG A 106 -8.02 -13.20 -17.26
N ALA A 107 -8.70 -14.18 -17.87
CA ALA A 107 -8.48 -15.60 -17.59
C ALA A 107 -7.10 -16.08 -18.06
N LEU A 108 -6.66 -15.68 -19.27
CA LEU A 108 -5.40 -16.15 -19.83
C LEU A 108 -4.16 -15.47 -19.24
N LEU A 109 -4.30 -14.24 -18.71
CA LEU A 109 -3.20 -13.44 -18.19
C LEU A 109 -3.18 -13.33 -16.66
N ASP A 110 -4.06 -14.01 -15.94
CA ASP A 110 -4.15 -13.96 -14.48
C ASP A 110 -4.36 -12.52 -13.95
N LEU A 111 -5.13 -11.67 -14.65
CA LEU A 111 -5.30 -10.26 -14.28
C LEU A 111 -5.91 -10.11 -12.87
N ASP A 112 -6.86 -10.98 -12.53
CA ASP A 112 -7.53 -11.01 -11.23
C ASP A 112 -6.55 -11.35 -10.09
N ALA A 113 -5.51 -12.14 -10.38
CA ALA A 113 -4.47 -12.46 -9.42
C ALA A 113 -3.45 -11.32 -9.28
N ALA A 114 -3.18 -10.58 -10.37
CA ALA A 114 -2.33 -9.39 -10.35
C ALA A 114 -2.90 -8.28 -9.44
N PHE A 115 -4.23 -8.22 -9.32
CA PHE A 115 -4.95 -7.29 -8.45
C PHE A 115 -4.42 -7.25 -7.01
N HIS A 116 -4.27 -8.44 -6.41
CA HIS A 116 -3.93 -8.60 -4.98
C HIS A 116 -2.52 -9.14 -4.74
N THR A 117 -1.77 -9.54 -5.78
CA THR A 117 -0.43 -10.10 -5.63
C THR A 117 0.62 -9.00 -5.78
N LYS A 118 1.45 -8.80 -4.75
CA LYS A 118 2.42 -7.68 -4.73
C LYS A 118 3.89 -8.11 -4.73
N ASP A 119 4.23 -9.31 -4.26
CA ASP A 119 5.62 -9.73 -4.15
C ASP A 119 6.19 -10.28 -5.46
N ALA A 120 7.44 -9.91 -5.75
CA ALA A 120 8.17 -10.23 -6.97
C ALA A 120 8.03 -11.68 -7.44
N THR A 121 8.21 -12.64 -6.53
CA THR A 121 8.25 -14.07 -6.88
C THR A 121 6.92 -14.58 -7.41
N ARG A 122 5.80 -14.16 -6.80
CA ARG A 122 4.46 -14.56 -7.26
C ARG A 122 4.04 -13.75 -8.47
N VAL A 123 4.29 -12.44 -8.50
CA VAL A 123 3.98 -11.56 -9.64
C VAL A 123 4.65 -12.08 -10.93
N ASN A 124 5.94 -12.43 -10.88
CA ASN A 124 6.67 -12.95 -12.04
C ASN A 124 6.10 -14.25 -12.63
N ARG A 125 5.28 -14.98 -11.88
CA ARG A 125 4.68 -16.23 -12.35
C ARG A 125 3.36 -16.01 -13.10
N LEU A 126 2.74 -14.84 -12.95
CA LEU A 126 1.47 -14.49 -13.58
C LEU A 126 1.63 -14.35 -15.09
N GLY A 127 0.60 -14.75 -15.84
CA GLY A 127 0.55 -14.65 -17.30
C GLY A 127 0.82 -13.23 -17.78
N VAL A 128 0.22 -12.21 -17.17
CA VAL A 128 0.39 -10.79 -17.52
C VAL A 128 1.83 -10.33 -17.42
N SER A 129 2.58 -10.73 -16.40
CA SER A 129 4.00 -10.38 -16.28
C SER A 129 4.82 -11.01 -17.41
N ARG A 130 4.56 -12.28 -17.73
CA ARG A 130 5.26 -12.97 -18.83
C ARG A 130 4.88 -12.41 -20.21
N HIS A 131 3.67 -11.88 -20.34
CA HIS A 131 3.16 -11.22 -21.54
C HIS A 131 3.81 -9.84 -21.73
N ILE A 132 3.86 -9.03 -20.67
CA ILE A 132 4.57 -7.75 -20.63
C ILE A 132 6.05 -7.94 -21.01
N LEU A 133 6.73 -8.92 -20.40
CA LEU A 133 8.15 -9.17 -20.68
C LEU A 133 8.40 -9.53 -22.14
N ARG A 134 7.51 -10.31 -22.78
CA ARG A 134 7.60 -10.61 -24.22
C ARG A 134 7.35 -9.38 -25.09
N ALA A 135 6.33 -8.59 -24.76
CA ALA A 135 6.03 -7.37 -25.50
C ALA A 135 7.22 -6.39 -25.42
N LEU A 136 7.80 -6.20 -24.23
CA LEU A 136 9.00 -5.39 -24.04
C LEU A 136 10.22 -5.97 -24.75
N GLN A 137 10.39 -7.30 -24.76
CA GLN A 137 11.47 -7.97 -25.48
C GLN A 137 11.44 -7.63 -26.98
N ILE A 138 10.26 -7.79 -27.61
CA ILE A 138 10.06 -7.50 -29.04
C ILE A 138 10.23 -6.00 -29.29
N TRP A 139 9.62 -5.17 -28.45
CA TRP A 139 9.69 -3.72 -28.56
C TRP A 139 11.14 -3.22 -28.49
N THR A 140 11.94 -3.69 -27.54
CA THR A 140 13.36 -3.33 -27.42
C THR A 140 14.20 -3.85 -28.59
N GLN A 141 13.91 -5.03 -29.13
CA GLN A 141 14.62 -5.56 -30.29
C GLN A 141 14.29 -4.79 -31.58
N ASN A 142 13.03 -4.38 -31.76
CA ASN A 142 12.54 -3.72 -32.98
C ASN A 142 12.77 -2.20 -33.00
N SER A 143 12.94 -1.57 -31.84
CA SER A 143 13.11 -0.10 -31.75
C SER A 143 14.48 0.41 -32.22
N GLY A 144 15.40 -0.47 -32.64
CA GLY A 144 16.65 -0.08 -33.30
C GLY A 144 17.70 0.58 -32.37
N LEU A 145 17.51 0.53 -31.05
CA LEU A 145 18.31 1.24 -30.03
C LEU A 145 19.71 0.62 -29.76
N ARG A 146 20.32 -0.02 -30.77
CA ARG A 146 21.68 -0.61 -30.72
C ARG A 146 22.80 0.30 -31.28
N GLY A 147 22.54 1.59 -31.50
CA GLY A 147 23.52 2.58 -31.99
C GLY A 147 23.68 3.82 -31.09
N PRO A 148 24.52 4.82 -31.47
CA PRO A 148 24.66 6.09 -30.74
C PRO A 148 23.30 6.80 -30.63
N GLY A 149 22.87 7.19 -29.42
CA GLY A 149 21.45 7.41 -29.12
C GLY A 149 20.78 6.17 -28.52
N SER A 150 21.54 5.45 -27.71
CA SER A 150 21.20 4.15 -27.14
C SER A 150 20.02 4.23 -26.17
N PHE A 151 19.37 3.10 -25.88
CA PHE A 151 18.34 3.06 -24.83
C PHE A 151 18.89 3.56 -23.47
N ALA A 152 20.18 3.39 -23.20
CA ALA A 152 20.84 3.92 -22.01
C ALA A 152 20.79 5.46 -21.97
N ASP A 153 21.01 6.12 -23.11
CA ASP A 153 20.90 7.57 -23.24
C ASP A 153 19.47 8.02 -22.98
N VAL A 154 18.48 7.35 -23.59
CA VAL A 154 17.06 7.66 -23.36
C VAL A 154 16.71 7.49 -21.87
N TYR A 155 17.04 6.35 -21.28
CA TYR A 155 16.71 6.00 -19.89
C TYR A 155 17.26 7.03 -18.89
N THR A 156 18.53 7.42 -19.03
CA THR A 156 19.17 8.38 -18.12
C THR A 156 18.72 9.83 -18.35
N GLN A 157 18.15 10.12 -19.52
CA GLN A 157 17.72 11.45 -19.92
C GLN A 157 16.25 11.73 -19.66
N LEU A 158 15.43 10.72 -19.38
CA LEU A 158 14.01 10.90 -19.10
C LEU A 158 13.77 11.64 -17.77
N PRO A 159 12.61 12.30 -17.62
CA PRO A 159 12.12 12.71 -16.32
C PRO A 159 12.05 11.53 -15.35
N PHE A 160 12.35 11.77 -14.08
CA PHE A 160 12.14 10.76 -13.04
C PHE A 160 10.68 10.28 -13.04
N GLY A 161 10.45 8.97 -12.89
CA GLY A 161 9.11 8.39 -12.85
C GLY A 161 8.42 8.26 -14.21
N SER A 162 9.12 8.49 -15.33
CA SER A 162 8.56 8.31 -16.68
C SER A 162 7.95 6.92 -16.86
N ARG A 163 6.95 6.79 -17.73
CA ARG A 163 6.13 5.57 -17.82
C ARG A 163 6.31 4.86 -19.17
N ILE A 164 6.28 3.54 -19.15
CA ILE A 164 6.05 2.72 -20.35
C ILE A 164 4.54 2.42 -20.40
N VAL A 165 3.84 2.99 -21.38
CA VAL A 165 2.38 2.87 -21.51
C VAL A 165 2.04 1.91 -22.62
N PHE A 166 1.32 0.84 -22.26
CA PHE A 166 0.67 -0.06 -23.20
C PHE A 166 -0.68 0.57 -23.54
N LYS A 167 -0.86 0.99 -24.79
CA LYS A 167 -2.14 1.62 -25.20
C LYS A 167 -3.29 0.63 -25.28
N THR A 168 -2.96 -0.62 -25.57
CA THR A 168 -3.89 -1.75 -25.62
C THR A 168 -3.21 -2.97 -25.01
N LEU A 169 -4.00 -3.91 -24.49
CA LEU A 169 -3.52 -5.24 -24.13
C LEU A 169 -4.18 -6.24 -25.07
N GLU A 170 -3.37 -6.89 -25.90
CA GLU A 170 -3.85 -7.81 -26.95
C GLU A 170 -3.30 -9.21 -26.73
N LEU A 171 -3.94 -10.23 -27.31
CA LEU A 171 -3.47 -11.62 -27.25
C LEU A 171 -2.15 -11.82 -28.00
N ASP A 172 -1.96 -11.16 -29.15
CA ASP A 172 -0.69 -11.10 -29.86
C ASP A 172 0.14 -9.90 -29.36
N VAL A 173 1.28 -10.20 -28.75
CA VAL A 173 2.25 -9.20 -28.26
C VAL A 173 2.77 -8.26 -29.35
N ARG A 174 2.73 -8.68 -30.63
CA ARG A 174 3.17 -7.85 -31.77
C ARG A 174 2.17 -6.74 -32.10
N SER A 175 0.91 -6.91 -31.71
CA SER A 175 -0.16 -5.91 -31.90
C SER A 175 -0.23 -4.91 -30.76
N ILE A 176 0.51 -5.13 -29.67
CA ILE A 176 0.55 -4.20 -28.53
C ILE A 176 1.33 -2.95 -28.90
N SER A 177 0.67 -1.80 -28.84
CA SER A 177 1.30 -0.50 -29.03
C SER A 177 1.90 0.02 -27.72
N ILE A 178 3.23 0.14 -27.69
CA ILE A 178 3.98 0.66 -26.53
C ILE A 178 4.48 2.08 -26.80
N THR A 179 4.28 2.98 -25.83
CA THR A 179 4.79 4.36 -25.87
C THR A 179 5.46 4.75 -24.56
N ILE A 180 6.35 5.74 -24.61
CA ILE A 180 6.98 6.31 -23.42
C ILE A 180 6.28 7.63 -23.10
N ALA A 181 5.77 7.77 -21.87
CA ALA A 181 5.17 9.01 -21.38
C ALA A 181 6.12 9.71 -20.39
N PRO A 182 6.74 10.85 -20.77
CA PRO A 182 7.62 11.60 -19.89
C PRO A 182 6.85 12.27 -18.74
N MET A 183 7.29 12.05 -17.49
CA MET A 183 6.62 12.60 -16.30
C MET A 183 7.14 13.99 -15.90
N HIS A 184 7.05 14.97 -16.80
CA HIS A 184 7.45 16.36 -16.52
C HIS A 184 6.65 17.00 -15.38
N ASN A 185 5.37 16.65 -15.25
CA ASN A 185 4.52 17.14 -14.17
C ASN A 185 5.05 16.72 -12.79
N LEU A 186 5.56 15.49 -12.65
CA LEU A 186 6.18 15.04 -11.40
C LEU A 186 7.44 15.87 -11.10
N GLU A 187 8.36 16.03 -12.05
CA GLU A 187 9.55 16.87 -11.85
C GLU A 187 9.19 18.31 -11.46
N ARG A 188 8.09 18.86 -11.97
CA ARG A 188 7.58 20.18 -11.56
C ARG A 188 7.21 20.21 -10.07
N GLN A 189 6.54 19.18 -9.57
CA GLN A 189 6.06 19.08 -8.19
C GLN A 189 7.18 18.85 -7.16
N LEU A 190 8.29 18.22 -7.56
CA LEU A 190 9.41 17.94 -6.66
C LEU A 190 10.09 19.22 -6.14
N LEU A 191 10.50 19.23 -4.87
CA LEU A 191 11.21 20.34 -4.26
C LEU A 191 12.67 20.39 -4.73
N SER A 192 13.17 21.60 -4.97
CA SER A 192 14.60 21.82 -5.20
C SER A 192 15.37 21.75 -3.88
N VAL A 193 16.65 21.37 -3.97
CA VAL A 193 17.56 21.38 -2.81
C VAL A 193 17.54 22.74 -2.09
N ALA A 194 17.54 23.84 -2.85
CA ALA A 194 17.53 25.20 -2.30
C ALA A 194 16.23 25.58 -1.56
N ARG A 195 15.08 25.01 -1.93
CA ARG A 195 13.79 25.32 -1.27
C ARG A 195 13.47 24.39 -0.10
N LEU A 196 14.13 23.23 -0.04
CA LEU A 196 13.82 22.17 0.92
C LEU A 196 13.98 22.60 2.40
N PRO A 197 15.09 23.23 2.84
CA PRO A 197 15.28 23.62 4.24
C PRO A 197 14.15 24.52 4.76
N THR A 198 13.81 25.55 3.99
CA THR A 198 12.76 26.52 4.34
C THR A 198 11.38 25.86 4.47
N LEU A 199 11.02 24.96 3.54
CA LEU A 199 9.70 24.32 3.55
C LEU A 199 9.59 23.21 4.62
N ILE A 200 10.69 22.56 4.97
CA ILE A 200 10.69 21.54 6.03
C ILE A 200 10.81 22.19 7.42
N GLY A 201 11.30 23.43 7.49
CA GLY A 201 11.53 24.16 8.74
C GLY A 201 12.85 23.76 9.43
N LEU A 202 13.88 23.42 8.65
CA LEU A 202 15.19 23.02 9.15
C LEU A 202 16.27 24.03 8.70
N PRO A 203 17.33 24.23 9.49
CA PRO A 203 18.48 25.00 9.04
C PRO A 203 19.22 24.22 7.92
N GLU A 204 19.84 24.93 6.98
CA GLU A 204 20.44 24.30 5.78
C GLU A 204 21.51 23.26 6.13
N ASN A 205 22.29 23.51 7.20
CA ASN A 205 23.32 22.62 7.70
C ASN A 205 22.78 21.33 8.36
N ALA A 206 21.47 21.23 8.57
CA ALA A 206 20.85 20.01 9.09
C ALA A 206 20.47 19.03 7.98
N LEU A 207 20.51 19.40 6.70
CA LEU A 207 20.20 18.45 5.64
C LEU A 207 21.26 17.34 5.53
N PRO A 208 20.85 16.09 5.27
CA PRO A 208 21.79 15.02 4.92
C PRO A 208 22.60 15.36 3.66
N GLU A 209 23.72 14.67 3.49
CA GLU A 209 24.57 14.79 2.30
C GLU A 209 23.79 14.43 1.02
N LEU A 210 24.12 15.09 -0.09
CA LEU A 210 23.44 14.90 -1.37
C LEU A 210 24.16 13.83 -2.20
N VAL A 211 23.39 12.96 -2.84
CA VAL A 211 23.88 11.97 -3.80
C VAL A 211 23.11 12.15 -5.11
N ASP A 212 23.80 12.16 -6.25
CA ASP A 212 23.11 12.17 -7.55
C ASP A 212 22.50 10.79 -7.78
N ILE A 213 21.27 10.75 -8.30
CA ILE A 213 20.59 9.49 -8.64
C ILE A 213 21.43 8.60 -9.58
N LYS A 214 22.33 9.19 -10.37
CA LYS A 214 23.26 8.47 -11.27
C LYS A 214 24.36 7.70 -10.53
N ASP A 215 24.65 8.09 -9.29
CA ASP A 215 25.61 7.41 -8.42
C ASP A 215 24.98 6.22 -7.69
N LEU A 216 23.68 5.99 -7.91
CA LEU A 216 22.95 4.84 -7.40
C LEU A 216 22.80 3.78 -8.48
N HIS A 217 22.88 2.53 -8.06
CA HIS A 217 22.62 1.37 -8.89
C HIS A 217 21.43 0.58 -8.34
N LEU A 218 20.35 0.51 -9.12
CA LEU A 218 19.14 -0.24 -8.79
C LEU A 218 19.43 -1.74 -8.78
N VAL A 219 19.13 -2.39 -7.66
CA VAL A 219 19.16 -3.86 -7.53
C VAL A 219 17.77 -4.43 -7.77
N GLN A 220 16.78 -3.87 -7.08
CA GLN A 220 15.40 -4.35 -7.13
C GLN A 220 14.40 -3.27 -6.72
N GLN A 221 13.22 -3.22 -7.34
CA GLN A 221 12.06 -2.49 -6.83
C GLN A 221 11.27 -3.35 -5.83
N LEU A 222 11.33 -3.05 -4.54
CA LEU A 222 10.70 -3.88 -3.49
C LEU A 222 9.21 -3.55 -3.28
N HIS A 223 8.86 -2.27 -3.41
CA HIS A 223 7.51 -1.75 -3.20
C HIS A 223 7.25 -0.52 -4.09
N ASP A 224 6.05 0.05 -4.06
CA ASP A 224 5.70 1.23 -4.88
C ASP A 224 6.58 2.47 -4.60
N SER A 225 7.21 2.52 -3.43
CA SER A 225 8.02 3.64 -2.95
C SER A 225 9.46 3.24 -2.55
N VAL A 226 9.81 1.95 -2.58
CA VAL A 226 11.03 1.40 -1.96
C VAL A 226 11.88 0.63 -2.96
N CYS A 227 13.08 1.13 -3.24
CA CYS A 227 14.07 0.47 -4.09
C CYS A 227 15.26 -0.02 -3.25
N LEU A 228 15.75 -1.23 -3.54
CA LEU A 228 17.05 -1.71 -3.07
C LEU A 228 18.13 -1.19 -4.01
N VAL A 229 19.13 -0.51 -3.48
CA VAL A 229 20.20 0.12 -4.27
C VAL A 229 21.59 -0.14 -3.68
N TYR A 230 22.60 -0.06 -4.53
CA TYR A 230 23.99 0.20 -4.12
C TYR A 230 24.38 1.63 -4.48
N MET A 231 25.28 2.22 -3.71
CA MET A 231 25.91 3.50 -4.05
C MET A 231 27.29 3.25 -4.64
N ASN A 232 27.65 3.95 -5.71
CA ASN A 232 29.00 3.91 -6.24
C ASN A 232 29.95 4.66 -5.29
N THR A 233 31.13 4.11 -5.02
CA THR A 233 32.16 4.74 -4.17
C THR A 233 33.40 5.04 -4.99
N GLU A 234 33.91 6.27 -4.90
CA GLU A 234 35.16 6.68 -5.58
C GLU A 234 36.42 6.00 -5.03
N ARG A 235 36.35 5.37 -3.84
CA ARG A 235 37.48 4.67 -3.20
C ARG A 235 37.12 3.20 -2.94
N PRO A 236 37.76 2.24 -3.63
CA PRO A 236 37.70 0.85 -3.22
C PRO A 236 38.39 0.74 -1.85
N GLY A 237 37.61 0.67 -0.78
CA GLY A 237 38.12 0.27 0.53
C GLY A 237 38.42 -1.23 0.53
N GLU A 238 39.30 -1.68 1.42
CA GLU A 238 39.75 -3.08 1.55
C GLU A 238 38.62 -4.11 1.74
N ASN A 239 37.37 -3.67 2.00
CA ASN A 239 36.19 -4.50 2.18
C ASN A 239 35.10 -4.33 1.08
N ALA A 240 35.33 -3.57 0.02
CA ALA A 240 34.37 -3.36 -1.08
C ALA A 240 34.99 -3.69 -2.45
N PRO A 241 35.12 -4.98 -2.81
CA PRO A 241 35.82 -5.42 -4.02
C PRO A 241 35.20 -4.93 -5.35
N SER A 242 34.01 -4.31 -5.31
CA SER A 242 33.27 -3.82 -6.48
C SER A 242 33.18 -2.28 -6.59
N GLY A 243 33.83 -1.52 -5.71
CA GLY A 243 33.71 -0.04 -5.70
C GLY A 243 32.29 0.45 -5.41
N ARG A 244 31.49 -0.33 -4.67
CA ARG A 244 30.11 -0.02 -4.27
C ARG A 244 29.91 -0.15 -2.77
N SER A 245 29.12 0.73 -2.17
CA SER A 245 28.68 0.71 -0.78
C SER A 245 27.19 0.34 -0.70
N GLY A 246 26.83 -0.51 0.26
CA GLY A 246 25.45 -0.97 0.49
C GLY A 246 25.37 -2.45 0.85
N PRO A 247 24.18 -3.05 0.79
CA PRO A 247 22.91 -2.52 0.24
C PRO A 247 22.27 -1.37 1.04
N TRP A 248 21.47 -0.56 0.36
CA TRP A 248 20.70 0.55 0.92
C TRP A 248 19.25 0.55 0.42
N ILE A 249 18.36 1.23 1.15
CA ILE A 249 17.01 1.53 0.70
C ILE A 249 16.95 2.95 0.15
N LEU A 250 16.51 3.10 -1.09
CA LEU A 250 16.02 4.37 -1.62
C LEU A 250 14.50 4.42 -1.44
N LYS A 251 14.01 5.39 -0.66
CA LYS A 251 12.59 5.74 -0.66
C LYS A 251 12.34 6.88 -1.64
N ALA A 252 11.52 6.63 -2.65
CA ALA A 252 11.16 7.57 -3.72
C ALA A 252 9.77 7.26 -4.30
N LEU A 253 8.97 8.29 -4.54
CA LEU A 253 7.58 8.16 -4.97
C LEU A 253 7.37 8.77 -6.37
N THR A 254 6.55 8.11 -7.20
CA THR A 254 6.14 8.60 -8.53
C THR A 254 4.77 9.28 -8.54
N SER A 255 4.07 9.27 -7.41
CA SER A 255 2.81 9.98 -7.13
C SER A 255 2.69 10.28 -5.62
N GLY A 256 1.91 11.28 -5.24
CA GLY A 256 1.73 11.68 -3.84
C GLY A 256 3.00 12.28 -3.24
N SER A 257 3.70 13.16 -3.96
CA SER A 257 5.02 13.68 -3.57
C SER A 257 5.01 14.39 -2.21
N LYS A 258 3.88 15.01 -1.83
CA LYS A 258 3.67 15.59 -0.49
C LYS A 258 3.96 14.61 0.65
N TYR A 259 3.61 13.33 0.50
CA TYR A 259 3.81 12.32 1.53
C TYR A 259 5.30 11.98 1.70
N LEU A 260 6.07 11.94 0.60
CA LEU A 260 7.53 11.73 0.64
C LEU A 260 8.23 12.83 1.45
N TYR A 261 7.91 14.09 1.18
CA TYR A 261 8.54 15.22 1.86
C TYR A 261 8.06 15.36 3.31
N HIS A 262 6.82 14.99 3.59
CA HIS A 262 6.33 14.94 4.96
C HIS A 262 7.00 13.84 5.79
N GLU A 263 7.17 12.64 5.22
CA GLU A 263 7.95 11.56 5.84
C GLU A 263 9.40 12.01 6.09
N LEU A 264 10.03 12.66 5.09
CA LEU A 264 11.37 13.22 5.24
C LEU A 264 11.42 14.24 6.40
N LYS A 265 10.45 15.16 6.50
CA LYS A 265 10.33 16.10 7.62
C LYS A 265 10.23 15.36 8.95
N ASN A 266 9.40 14.33 9.04
CA ASN A 266 9.20 13.55 10.26
C ASN A 266 10.49 12.85 10.69
N LEU A 267 11.17 12.15 9.78
CA LEU A 267 12.40 11.43 10.09
C LEU A 267 13.60 12.35 10.41
N LEU A 268 13.62 13.56 9.85
CA LEU A 268 14.66 14.55 10.18
C LEU A 268 14.43 15.22 11.54
N ASN A 269 13.20 15.23 12.07
CA ASN A 269 12.89 15.82 13.38
C ASN A 269 12.78 14.79 14.50
N LEU A 270 12.52 13.51 14.17
CA LEU A 270 12.39 12.44 15.14
C LEU A 270 13.73 12.17 15.84
N PRO A 271 13.80 12.24 17.18
CA PRO A 271 14.98 11.83 17.92
C PRO A 271 15.32 10.35 17.65
N PRO A 272 16.60 9.95 17.60
CA PRO A 272 16.96 8.57 17.31
C PRO A 272 16.37 7.57 18.31
N HIS A 273 15.95 6.40 17.80
CA HIS A 273 15.50 5.27 18.61
C HIS A 273 15.88 3.96 17.90
N GLN A 274 16.34 2.96 18.66
CA GLN A 274 16.87 1.70 18.11
C GLN A 274 15.84 0.87 17.31
N HIS A 275 14.55 1.04 17.57
CA HIS A 275 13.46 0.28 16.93
C HIS A 275 12.57 1.15 16.05
N ALA A 276 13.00 2.36 15.68
CA ALA A 276 12.34 3.21 14.71
C ALA A 276 13.35 3.59 13.62
N SER A 277 12.87 3.80 12.39
CA SER A 277 13.74 4.17 11.27
C SER A 277 14.59 5.38 11.64
N SER A 278 15.89 5.27 11.36
CA SER A 278 16.84 6.33 11.63
C SER A 278 16.60 7.52 10.71
N ARG A 279 17.18 8.66 11.10
CA ARG A 279 17.38 9.82 10.21
C ARG A 279 17.93 9.36 8.84
N PRO A 280 17.43 9.88 7.71
CA PRO A 280 17.95 9.54 6.39
C PRO A 280 19.43 9.90 6.28
N ARG A 281 20.20 9.01 5.64
CA ARG A 281 21.65 9.16 5.53
C ARG A 281 22.05 10.12 4.41
N TYR A 282 21.31 10.07 3.30
CA TYR A 282 21.54 10.90 2.12
C TYR A 282 20.22 11.38 1.53
N LEU A 283 20.23 12.55 0.89
CA LEU A 283 19.17 12.98 0.00
C LEU A 283 19.57 12.63 -1.44
N VAL A 284 18.65 12.03 -2.18
CA VAL A 284 18.88 11.68 -3.58
C VAL A 284 18.37 12.78 -4.46
N THR A 285 19.22 13.24 -5.37
CA THR A 285 18.95 14.38 -6.23
C THR A 285 18.99 14.02 -7.70
N LYS A 286 18.25 14.76 -8.51
CA LYS A 286 18.29 14.69 -9.96
C LYS A 286 18.21 16.08 -10.55
N ARG A 287 19.07 16.37 -11.52
CA ARG A 287 18.91 17.55 -12.37
C ARG A 287 17.71 17.35 -13.29
N CYS A 288 16.64 18.09 -13.04
CA CYS A 288 15.43 18.07 -13.84
C CYS A 288 15.70 18.68 -15.21
N LYS A 289 15.13 18.09 -16.26
CA LYS A 289 15.22 18.68 -17.60
C LYS A 289 14.25 19.85 -17.75
N PHE A 290 13.10 19.77 -17.08
CA PHE A 290 12.14 20.84 -17.05
C PHE A 290 12.55 21.88 -15.99
N GLY A 291 12.80 23.13 -16.41
CA GLY A 291 13.19 24.23 -15.52
C GLY A 291 14.61 24.17 -14.95
N GLY A 292 15.40 23.13 -15.23
CA GLY A 292 16.83 23.04 -14.91
C GLY A 292 17.20 22.93 -13.42
N LYS A 293 16.21 22.82 -12.53
CA LYS A 293 16.42 22.69 -11.07
C LYS A 293 17.04 21.35 -10.69
N THR A 294 17.85 21.32 -9.65
CA THR A 294 18.24 20.08 -8.96
C THR A 294 17.16 19.76 -7.92
N ALA A 295 16.35 18.75 -8.21
CA ALA A 295 15.25 18.32 -7.36
C ALA A 295 15.67 17.17 -6.44
N VAL A 296 15.08 17.11 -5.25
CA VAL A 296 15.20 15.98 -4.33
C VAL A 296 14.13 14.95 -4.70
N VAL A 297 14.55 13.81 -5.25
CA VAL A 297 13.66 12.75 -5.76
C VAL A 297 13.36 11.67 -4.71
N GLY A 298 14.15 11.63 -3.63
CA GLY A 298 14.05 10.62 -2.59
C GLY A 298 15.15 10.76 -1.53
N PHE A 299 15.26 9.77 -0.66
CA PHE A 299 16.28 9.74 0.38
C PHE A 299 16.71 8.29 0.69
N ILE A 300 17.91 8.15 1.27
CA ILE A 300 18.53 6.85 1.57
C ILE A 300 18.33 6.47 3.05
N LEU A 301 17.83 5.25 3.27
CA LEU A 301 17.64 4.60 4.55
C LEU A 301 18.47 3.31 4.66
N PRO A 302 18.76 2.83 5.89
CA PRO A 302 19.38 1.53 6.10
C PRO A 302 18.54 0.39 5.49
N TYR A 303 19.22 -0.61 4.93
CA TYR A 303 18.59 -1.86 4.53
C TYR A 303 18.61 -2.88 5.66
N TYR A 304 17.45 -3.47 5.94
CA TYR A 304 17.28 -4.50 6.97
C TYR A 304 17.06 -5.86 6.28
N SER A 305 18.08 -6.71 6.34
CA SER A 305 18.12 -7.99 5.60
C SER A 305 17.16 -9.05 6.14
N GLY A 306 16.67 -8.91 7.38
CA GLY A 306 15.69 -9.82 7.97
C GLY A 306 14.29 -9.71 7.35
N GLY A 307 14.06 -8.71 6.49
CA GLY A 307 12.80 -8.52 5.77
C GLY A 307 11.63 -8.11 6.67
N SER A 308 10.43 -8.09 6.10
CA SER A 308 9.20 -7.73 6.83
C SER A 308 8.78 -8.85 7.79
N LEU A 309 8.40 -8.46 9.01
CA LEU A 309 7.90 -9.36 10.04
C LEU A 309 6.61 -10.07 9.59
N ARG A 310 5.80 -9.42 8.74
CA ARG A 310 4.62 -10.02 8.08
C ARG A 310 4.92 -11.36 7.41
N ASP A 311 6.08 -11.48 6.75
CA ASP A 311 6.45 -12.70 6.02
C ASP A 311 7.16 -13.72 6.91
N SER A 312 8.01 -13.23 7.84
CA SER A 312 8.86 -14.04 8.71
C SER A 312 8.09 -14.67 9.87
N LEU A 313 7.16 -13.94 10.47
CA LEU A 313 6.39 -14.38 11.64
C LEU A 313 5.57 -15.67 11.39
N PRO A 314 4.71 -15.76 10.35
CA PRO A 314 3.98 -16.99 10.07
C PRO A 314 4.91 -18.15 9.67
N LEU A 315 6.05 -17.86 9.03
CA LEU A 315 7.04 -18.89 8.70
C LEU A 315 7.65 -19.51 9.96
N LEU A 316 8.09 -18.68 10.90
CA LEU A 316 8.64 -19.13 12.18
C LEU A 316 7.60 -19.93 12.97
N ARG A 317 6.33 -19.51 12.96
CA ARG A 317 5.25 -20.26 13.60
C ARG A 317 5.06 -21.64 12.98
N ILE A 318 4.95 -21.73 11.64
CA ILE A 318 4.70 -23.00 10.94
C ILE A 318 5.87 -23.97 11.11
N GLN A 319 7.09 -23.45 11.29
CA GLN A 319 8.29 -24.24 11.57
C GLN A 319 8.49 -24.55 13.07
N ASP A 320 7.55 -24.16 13.94
CA ASP A 320 7.67 -24.28 15.41
C ASP A 320 8.95 -23.65 15.99
N ARG A 321 9.40 -22.55 15.37
CA ARG A 321 10.57 -21.76 15.77
C ARG A 321 10.23 -20.43 16.44
N LEU A 322 8.96 -20.05 16.46
CA LEU A 322 8.49 -18.83 17.12
C LEU A 322 8.35 -19.06 18.62
N THR A 323 9.24 -18.47 19.42
CA THR A 323 9.22 -18.65 20.88
C THR A 323 8.43 -17.55 21.58
N PRO A 324 7.82 -17.82 22.76
CA PRO A 324 7.16 -16.79 23.56
C PRO A 324 8.09 -15.63 23.94
N GLN A 325 9.35 -15.91 24.21
CA GLN A 325 10.36 -14.90 24.53
C GLN A 325 10.60 -13.95 23.36
N GLN A 326 10.62 -14.48 22.12
CA GLN A 326 10.77 -13.67 20.92
C GLN A 326 9.52 -12.82 20.65
N GLN A 327 8.32 -13.39 20.82
CA GLN A 327 7.07 -12.65 20.70
C GLN A 327 7.01 -11.48 21.70
N LEU A 328 7.37 -11.72 22.96
CA LEU A 328 7.39 -10.70 24.00
C LEU A 328 8.46 -9.65 23.76
N LYS A 329 9.66 -10.05 23.32
CA LYS A 329 10.73 -9.12 22.91
C LYS A 329 10.21 -8.17 21.84
N TRP A 330 9.63 -8.68 20.75
CA TRP A 330 9.12 -7.85 19.67
C TRP A 330 7.95 -6.95 20.11
N ALA A 331 7.06 -7.45 20.97
CA ALA A 331 5.98 -6.64 21.54
C ALA A 331 6.49 -5.44 22.35
N LEU A 332 7.50 -5.66 23.21
CA LEU A 332 8.15 -4.60 23.99
C LEU A 332 8.86 -3.58 23.10
N GLN A 333 9.67 -4.06 22.16
CA GLN A 333 10.40 -3.21 21.21
C GLN A 333 9.45 -2.33 20.41
N LEU A 334 8.31 -2.88 19.96
CA LEU A 334 7.35 -2.16 19.12
C LEU A 334 6.62 -1.11 19.94
N THR A 335 6.12 -1.51 21.11
CA THR A 335 5.39 -0.60 21.99
C THR A 335 6.27 0.58 22.43
N ALA A 336 7.54 0.31 22.75
CA ALA A 336 8.51 1.35 23.06
C ALA A 336 8.78 2.29 21.87
N ALA A 337 8.88 1.74 20.65
CA ALA A 337 9.06 2.54 19.44
C ALA A 337 7.86 3.47 19.16
N VAL A 338 6.64 2.94 19.22
CA VAL A 338 5.41 3.73 19.03
C VAL A 338 5.31 4.83 20.08
N LEU A 339 5.56 4.51 21.36
CA LEU A 339 5.59 5.49 22.44
C LEU A 339 6.64 6.58 22.20
N HIS A 340 7.83 6.22 21.74
CA HIS A 340 8.89 7.19 21.43
C HIS A 340 8.49 8.14 20.29
N VAL A 341 7.91 7.62 19.21
CA VAL A 341 7.44 8.42 18.06
C VAL A 341 6.40 9.44 18.52
N ARG A 342 5.47 9.03 19.36
CA ARG A 342 4.45 9.90 19.92
C ARG A 342 5.02 10.95 20.86
N GLU A 343 5.79 10.55 21.88
CA GLU A 343 6.17 11.46 22.96
C GLU A 343 7.40 12.31 22.64
N LYS A 344 8.36 11.75 21.89
CA LYS A 344 9.61 12.44 21.53
C LYS A 344 9.55 13.03 20.15
N GLY A 345 8.86 12.36 19.22
CA GLY A 345 8.64 12.86 17.87
C GLY A 345 7.45 13.84 17.78
N GLN A 346 6.48 13.77 18.70
CA GLN A 346 5.21 14.51 18.61
C GLN A 346 4.47 14.23 17.29
N ILE A 347 4.60 12.98 16.81
CA ILE A 347 4.03 12.50 15.56
C ILE A 347 3.12 11.32 15.90
N PHE A 348 1.93 11.28 15.31
CA PHE A 348 1.11 10.07 15.33
C PHE A 348 1.53 9.12 14.20
N TYR A 349 1.42 7.82 14.42
CA TYR A 349 1.78 6.79 13.44
C TYR A 349 0.53 6.09 12.87
N PRO A 350 0.01 6.51 11.70
CA PRO A 350 -1.33 6.12 11.24
C PRO A 350 -1.38 4.79 10.47
N ASP A 351 -0.24 4.13 10.24
CA ASP A 351 -0.14 2.88 9.47
C ASP A 351 0.56 1.74 10.23
N LEU A 352 0.09 1.47 11.46
CA LEU A 352 0.67 0.41 12.31
C LEU A 352 0.19 -0.99 11.92
N ARG A 353 1.03 -1.67 11.13
CA ARG A 353 0.85 -3.06 10.66
C ARG A 353 2.20 -3.77 10.50
N LEU A 354 2.16 -5.10 10.41
CA LEU A 354 3.37 -5.91 10.27
C LEU A 354 4.14 -5.68 8.96
N ASP A 355 3.48 -5.16 7.92
CA ASP A 355 4.13 -4.72 6.68
C ASP A 355 5.22 -3.68 6.94
N ASN A 356 4.98 -2.77 7.90
CA ASN A 356 5.87 -1.65 8.25
C ASN A 356 6.77 -1.96 9.46
N VAL A 357 6.92 -3.25 9.79
CA VAL A 357 7.87 -3.73 10.80
C VAL A 357 8.85 -4.68 10.12
N VAL A 358 10.13 -4.33 10.13
CA VAL A 358 11.19 -5.15 9.53
C VAL A 358 12.14 -5.68 10.59
N LEU A 359 12.91 -6.71 10.27
CA LEU A 359 13.90 -7.31 11.15
C LEU A 359 15.32 -6.89 10.77
N SER A 360 16.08 -6.42 11.76
CA SER A 360 17.52 -6.23 11.66
C SER A 360 18.25 -7.56 11.44
N ASP A 361 19.54 -7.46 11.16
CA ASP A 361 20.48 -8.59 11.13
C ASP A 361 20.58 -9.33 12.49
N THR A 362 20.42 -8.60 13.60
CA THR A 362 20.34 -9.14 14.97
C THR A 362 18.97 -9.73 15.33
N GLY A 363 17.98 -9.66 14.44
CA GLY A 363 16.61 -10.13 14.68
C GLY A 363 15.79 -9.24 15.62
N ASP A 364 16.22 -7.98 15.80
CA ASP A 364 15.43 -6.93 16.44
C ASP A 364 14.47 -6.31 15.44
N ILE A 365 13.32 -5.83 15.91
CA ILE A 365 12.40 -5.14 15.02
C ILE A 365 12.80 -3.68 14.83
N VAL A 366 12.44 -3.15 13.66
CA VAL A 366 12.52 -1.72 13.34
C VAL A 366 11.23 -1.31 12.66
N MET A 367 10.59 -0.28 13.19
CA MET A 367 9.44 0.39 12.59
C MET A 367 9.92 1.26 11.43
N VAL A 368 9.35 1.07 10.25
CA VAL A 368 9.67 1.82 9.03
C VAL A 368 8.44 2.51 8.49
N ASP A 369 8.56 3.24 7.39
CA ASP A 369 7.45 3.87 6.70
C ASP A 369 6.65 4.86 7.56
N PHE A 370 7.15 6.09 7.63
CA PHE A 370 6.53 7.18 8.39
C PHE A 370 5.66 8.07 7.49
N GLU A 371 5.21 7.52 6.36
CA GLU A 371 4.26 8.19 5.49
C GLU A 371 2.87 8.22 6.15
N GLN A 372 2.14 9.33 5.97
CA GLN A 372 0.86 9.56 6.64
C GLN A 372 -0.35 9.33 5.72
N ARG A 373 -0.27 8.35 4.82
CA ARG A 373 -1.42 7.98 3.96
C ARG A 373 -2.52 7.25 4.74
N GLY A 374 -2.15 6.60 5.84
CA GLY A 374 -3.06 5.83 6.69
C GLY A 374 -3.13 4.36 6.29
N VAL A 375 -3.87 3.58 7.08
CA VAL A 375 -4.05 2.13 6.89
C VAL A 375 -5.43 1.82 6.31
N TRP A 376 -5.58 0.62 5.74
CA TRP A 376 -6.87 0.08 5.35
C TRP A 376 -7.86 0.05 6.52
N CYS A 377 -9.14 0.25 6.21
CA CYS A 377 -10.21 0.34 7.22
C CYS A 377 -10.29 -0.89 8.13
N GLU A 378 -9.86 -2.06 7.67
CA GLU A 378 -9.82 -3.29 8.46
C GLU A 378 -8.82 -3.22 9.62
N PHE A 379 -7.82 -2.32 9.59
CA PHE A 379 -6.80 -2.11 10.62
C PHE A 379 -7.02 -0.88 11.47
N ALA A 380 -7.57 0.18 10.90
CA ALA A 380 -7.79 1.43 11.61
C ALA A 380 -8.80 1.29 12.75
N ALA A 381 -8.69 2.19 13.73
CA ALA A 381 -9.64 2.31 14.82
C ALA A 381 -11.02 2.79 14.31
N PRO A 382 -12.13 2.38 14.94
CA PRO A 382 -13.48 2.72 14.47
C PRO A 382 -13.72 4.24 14.38
N GLU A 383 -13.12 5.05 15.25
CA GLU A 383 -13.23 6.51 15.21
C GLU A 383 -12.46 7.15 14.04
N VAL A 384 -11.35 6.53 13.60
CA VAL A 384 -10.62 6.94 12.39
C VAL A 384 -11.45 6.57 11.15
N ASN A 385 -11.94 5.33 11.13
CA ASN A 385 -12.79 4.81 10.05
C ASN A 385 -14.05 5.64 9.85
N ALA A 386 -14.68 6.10 10.93
CA ALA A 386 -15.90 6.90 10.83
C ALA A 386 -15.69 8.14 9.95
N LEU A 387 -14.58 8.87 10.11
CA LEU A 387 -14.28 10.01 9.26
C LEU A 387 -13.70 9.61 7.90
N GLU A 388 -12.91 8.53 7.85
CA GLU A 388 -12.38 7.98 6.60
C GLU A 388 -13.50 7.66 5.61
N TYR A 389 -14.61 7.09 6.08
CA TYR A 389 -15.74 6.77 5.21
C TYR A 389 -16.40 8.03 4.64
N ILE A 390 -16.55 9.07 5.45
CA ILE A 390 -17.03 10.39 4.99
C ILE A 390 -16.07 10.96 3.94
N ARG A 391 -14.75 10.86 4.17
CA ARG A 391 -13.74 11.32 3.20
C ARG A 391 -13.83 10.58 1.87
N ILE A 392 -13.93 9.25 1.91
CA ILE A 392 -14.05 8.44 0.68
C ILE A 392 -15.29 8.85 -0.12
N LEU A 393 -16.42 9.09 0.54
CA LEU A 393 -17.66 9.51 -0.13
C LEU A 393 -17.60 10.96 -0.64
N ALA A 394 -16.97 11.87 0.11
CA ALA A 394 -16.73 13.24 -0.33
C ALA A 394 -15.81 13.30 -1.57
N ASN A 395 -14.82 12.40 -1.64
CA ASN A 395 -13.86 12.26 -2.72
C ASN A 395 -14.18 11.15 -3.70
N ALA A 396 -15.43 10.65 -3.72
CA ALA A 396 -15.90 9.69 -4.71
C ALA A 396 -16.09 10.41 -6.07
N GLU A 397 -15.04 11.08 -6.53
CA GLU A 397 -14.93 11.58 -7.88
C GLU A 397 -14.60 10.43 -8.82
N SER A 398 -15.42 10.33 -9.85
CA SER A 398 -15.14 9.93 -11.22
C SER A 398 -13.75 10.32 -11.74
N THR A 399 -12.68 9.71 -11.22
CA THR A 399 -11.31 9.99 -11.64
C THR A 399 -10.96 9.17 -12.88
N GLY A 400 -11.50 9.59 -14.02
CA GLY A 400 -11.22 9.00 -15.35
C GLY A 400 -12.23 9.47 -16.40
N ASP A 401 -11.93 9.21 -17.68
CA ASP A 401 -12.90 9.41 -18.78
C ASP A 401 -14.17 8.54 -18.61
N ASP A 402 -14.15 7.56 -17.70
CA ASP A 402 -15.27 6.66 -17.35
C ASP A 402 -16.11 7.17 -16.17
N ALA A 403 -16.17 8.50 -16.02
CA ALA A 403 -16.82 9.21 -14.94
C ALA A 403 -18.28 8.79 -14.66
N GLU A 404 -18.97 8.26 -15.66
CA GLU A 404 -20.37 7.88 -15.57
C GLU A 404 -20.60 6.43 -15.08
N GLU A 405 -19.58 5.56 -15.10
CA GLU A 405 -19.79 4.11 -14.89
C GLU A 405 -19.74 3.65 -13.42
N PHE A 406 -18.99 4.35 -12.55
CA PHE A 406 -18.75 3.94 -11.15
C PHE A 406 -18.91 5.07 -10.12
N GLY A 407 -19.64 6.13 -10.44
CA GLY A 407 -19.88 7.26 -9.53
C GLY A 407 -21.07 7.03 -8.58
N ILE A 408 -20.98 7.57 -7.36
CA ILE A 408 -22.17 7.75 -6.50
C ILE A 408 -22.94 9.01 -6.93
N PRO A 409 -24.25 9.14 -6.61
CA PRO A 409 -25.01 10.32 -6.99
C PRO A 409 -24.39 11.62 -6.46
N GLU A 410 -24.34 12.66 -7.29
CA GLU A 410 -23.72 13.96 -6.96
C GLU A 410 -24.23 14.56 -5.64
N GLU A 411 -25.54 14.46 -5.40
CA GLU A 411 -26.17 14.94 -4.16
C GLU A 411 -25.62 14.23 -2.91
N VAL A 412 -25.30 12.95 -3.03
CA VAL A 412 -24.69 12.17 -1.96
C VAL A 412 -23.25 12.63 -1.73
N ARG A 413 -22.46 12.78 -2.79
CA ARG A 413 -21.09 13.30 -2.72
C ARG A 413 -21.04 14.66 -2.05
N GLN A 414 -21.87 15.60 -2.51
CA GLN A 414 -21.95 16.96 -1.96
C GLN A 414 -22.36 16.95 -0.48
N ARG A 415 -23.34 16.13 -0.08
CA ARG A 415 -23.72 15.97 1.33
C ARG A 415 -22.52 15.54 2.19
N TYR A 416 -21.74 14.58 1.74
CA TYR A 416 -20.58 14.10 2.50
C TYR A 416 -19.41 15.09 2.47
N ALA A 417 -19.22 15.83 1.38
CA ALA A 417 -18.30 16.96 1.34
C ALA A 417 -18.70 18.04 2.37
N ASP A 418 -19.98 18.41 2.45
CA ASP A 418 -20.48 19.38 3.43
C ASP A 418 -20.27 18.90 4.88
N LEU A 419 -20.51 17.61 5.15
CA LEU A 419 -20.21 16.99 6.44
C LEU A 419 -18.71 17.04 6.76
N LEU A 420 -17.85 16.73 5.78
CA LEU A 420 -16.41 16.79 5.97
C LEU A 420 -15.94 18.23 6.23
N SER A 421 -16.47 19.22 5.52
CA SER A 421 -16.15 20.64 5.74
C SER A 421 -16.69 21.14 7.09
N LEU A 422 -17.79 20.57 7.61
CA LEU A 422 -18.26 20.82 8.97
C LEU A 422 -17.29 20.25 10.02
N TYR A 423 -16.73 19.06 9.79
CA TYR A 423 -15.85 18.38 10.74
C TYR A 423 -14.40 18.88 10.68
N LEU A 424 -13.88 19.14 9.49
CA LEU A 424 -12.51 19.55 9.22
C LEU A 424 -12.49 20.66 8.14
N PRO A 425 -12.75 21.93 8.52
CA PRO A 425 -12.87 23.02 7.56
C PRO A 425 -11.59 23.25 6.73
N GLY A 426 -11.70 23.25 5.39
CA GLY A 426 -10.55 23.47 4.50
C GLY A 426 -9.74 22.21 4.19
N TRP A 427 -10.32 21.03 4.42
CA TRP A 427 -9.72 19.72 4.09
C TRP A 427 -9.35 19.59 2.61
N GLU A 428 -10.05 20.30 1.72
CA GLU A 428 -9.85 20.29 0.27
C GLU A 428 -8.43 20.75 -0.10
N ALA A 429 -7.86 21.67 0.69
CA ALA A 429 -6.49 22.16 0.49
C ALA A 429 -5.43 21.08 0.79
N ILE A 430 -5.75 20.12 1.68
CA ILE A 430 -4.91 18.97 1.99
C ILE A 430 -5.06 17.91 0.91
N GLU A 431 -6.30 17.61 0.50
CA GLU A 431 -6.59 16.52 -0.43
C GLU A 431 -6.11 16.85 -1.85
N GLY A 432 -6.58 17.96 -2.42
CA GLY A 432 -6.45 18.27 -3.85
C GLY A 432 -5.06 18.69 -4.32
N ARG A 433 -4.04 18.67 -3.46
CA ARG A 433 -2.66 19.06 -3.80
C ARG A 433 -1.73 17.87 -3.81
N GLU A 434 -1.05 17.65 -4.94
CA GLU A 434 0.07 16.69 -5.05
C GLU A 434 1.41 17.29 -4.59
N GLU A 435 1.55 18.60 -4.74
CA GLU A 435 2.72 19.38 -4.36
C GLU A 435 2.81 19.52 -2.84
N TYR A 436 4.03 19.43 -2.30
CA TYR A 436 4.24 19.64 -0.87
C TYR A 436 4.02 21.10 -0.48
N THR A 437 3.03 21.33 0.38
CA THR A 437 2.82 22.58 1.10
C THR A 437 2.94 22.28 2.59
N PRO A 438 3.83 22.94 3.35
CA PRO A 438 3.97 22.66 4.78
C PRO A 438 2.58 22.67 5.48
N PRO A 439 2.20 21.60 6.19
CA PRO A 439 0.84 21.48 6.75
C PRO A 439 0.42 22.68 7.62
N ASP A 440 1.38 23.28 8.33
CA ASP A 440 1.19 24.44 9.20
C ASP A 440 0.70 25.67 8.44
N VAL A 441 1.14 25.85 7.20
CA VAL A 441 0.64 26.91 6.30
C VAL A 441 -0.82 26.68 5.90
N LEU A 442 -1.26 25.41 5.91
CA LEU A 442 -2.65 25.03 5.67
C LEU A 442 -3.49 25.02 6.94
N GLY A 443 -2.91 25.34 8.11
CA GLY A 443 -3.59 25.29 9.41
C GLY A 443 -3.63 23.90 10.06
N TYR A 444 -2.78 22.96 9.62
CA TYR A 444 -2.77 21.57 10.05
C TYR A 444 -1.38 21.12 10.54
N SER A 445 -1.32 20.03 11.30
CA SER A 445 -0.05 19.44 11.78
C SER A 445 0.52 18.36 10.85
N ALA A 446 -0.31 17.83 9.96
CA ALA A 446 -0.09 16.58 9.22
C ALA A 446 -0.92 16.56 7.93
N TYR A 447 -0.88 15.45 7.16
CA TYR A 447 -1.68 15.29 5.93
C TYR A 447 -2.82 14.27 6.04
N ASN A 448 -2.86 13.45 7.09
CA ASN A 448 -3.91 12.44 7.21
C ASN A 448 -5.22 13.06 7.74
N ILE A 449 -6.17 13.34 6.85
CA ILE A 449 -7.46 13.98 7.17
C ILE A 449 -8.19 13.31 8.34
N SER A 450 -8.27 11.98 8.33
CA SER A 450 -9.03 11.23 9.32
C SER A 450 -8.41 11.34 10.72
N TRP A 451 -7.09 11.44 10.80
CA TRP A 451 -6.35 11.63 12.05
C TRP A 451 -6.29 13.09 12.51
N LEU A 452 -6.30 14.05 11.58
CA LEU A 452 -6.30 15.49 11.89
C LEU A 452 -7.55 15.95 12.64
N TYR A 453 -8.68 15.26 12.42
CA TYR A 453 -9.90 15.55 13.14
C TYR A 453 -9.87 15.10 14.60
N LEU A 454 -9.03 14.11 14.93
CA LEU A 454 -8.87 13.59 16.27
C LEU A 454 -7.99 14.54 17.11
N ASP A 455 -8.33 14.71 18.38
CA ASP A 455 -7.40 15.33 19.32
C ASP A 455 -6.27 14.37 19.71
N ALA A 456 -5.25 14.87 20.41
CA ALA A 456 -4.07 14.08 20.76
C ALA A 456 -4.42 12.82 21.55
N GLU A 457 -5.39 12.87 22.46
CA GLU A 457 -5.79 11.72 23.27
C GLU A 457 -6.52 10.66 22.42
N GLU A 458 -7.42 11.09 21.53
CA GLU A 458 -8.07 10.22 20.55
C GLU A 458 -7.06 9.55 19.61
N GLN A 459 -6.03 10.29 19.16
CA GLN A 459 -4.96 9.75 18.32
C GLN A 459 -4.22 8.60 19.01
N GLU A 460 -3.91 8.69 20.32
CA GLU A 460 -3.29 7.55 21.03
C GLU A 460 -4.22 6.40 21.26
N ALA A 461 -5.49 6.68 21.56
CA ALA A 461 -6.47 5.60 21.63
C ALA A 461 -6.52 4.83 20.30
N ALA A 462 -6.40 5.52 19.16
CA ALA A 462 -6.33 4.90 17.84
C ALA A 462 -5.01 4.14 17.60
N GLU A 463 -3.86 4.69 18.01
CA GLU A 463 -2.56 4.00 17.96
C GLU A 463 -2.56 2.72 18.80
N VAL A 464 -3.12 2.78 20.01
CA VAL A 464 -3.27 1.64 20.93
C VAL A 464 -4.18 0.57 20.34
N TYR A 465 -5.24 0.95 19.64
CA TYR A 465 -6.10 0.00 18.94
C TYR A 465 -5.33 -0.77 17.87
N MET A 466 -4.59 -0.07 16.99
CA MET A 466 -3.77 -0.72 15.96
C MET A 466 -2.66 -1.58 16.59
N LEU A 467 -2.01 -1.08 17.65
CA LEU A 467 -1.01 -1.82 18.40
C LEU A 467 -1.59 -3.12 18.97
N GLY A 468 -2.78 -3.07 19.57
CA GLY A 468 -3.48 -4.27 20.07
C GLY A 468 -3.68 -5.34 18.99
N ARG A 469 -4.00 -4.93 17.75
CA ARG A 469 -4.10 -5.86 16.61
C ARG A 469 -2.75 -6.41 16.18
N VAL A 470 -1.69 -5.60 16.19
CA VAL A 470 -0.34 -6.09 15.90
C VAL A 470 0.15 -7.05 16.99
N LEU A 471 -0.09 -6.75 18.27
CA LEU A 471 0.20 -7.65 19.38
C LEU A 471 -0.52 -8.99 19.20
N TRP A 472 -1.79 -8.99 18.82
CA TRP A 472 -2.50 -10.23 18.47
C TRP A 472 -1.77 -11.01 17.37
N CYS A 473 -1.35 -10.34 16.28
CA CYS A 473 -0.59 -11.01 15.22
C CYS A 473 0.71 -11.63 15.75
N LEU A 474 1.47 -10.89 16.56
CA LEU A 474 2.73 -11.37 17.15
C LEU A 474 2.52 -12.64 17.98
N PHE A 475 1.53 -12.64 18.88
CA PHE A 475 1.28 -13.76 19.80
C PHE A 475 0.58 -14.96 19.15
N GLU A 476 -0.25 -14.75 18.14
CA GLU A 476 -0.85 -15.83 17.35
C GLU A 476 0.03 -16.30 16.19
N GLY A 477 1.07 -15.53 15.84
CA GLY A 477 2.01 -15.80 14.74
C GLY A 477 1.36 -15.69 13.35
N GLN A 478 0.56 -14.65 13.13
CA GLN A 478 -0.19 -14.42 11.89
C GLN A 478 0.36 -13.22 11.12
N SER A 479 0.25 -13.21 9.78
CA SER A 479 0.71 -12.08 8.95
C SER A 479 -0.18 -10.84 9.08
N ALA A 480 -1.46 -11.03 9.38
CA ALA A 480 -2.47 -10.00 9.51
C ALA A 480 -3.63 -10.49 10.40
N PRO A 481 -4.47 -9.58 10.93
CA PRO A 481 -5.58 -9.97 11.80
C PRO A 481 -6.79 -10.57 11.07
N GLN A 482 -6.91 -10.32 9.77
CA GLN A 482 -8.01 -10.80 8.93
C GLN A 482 -7.45 -11.65 7.78
N PRO A 483 -8.02 -12.84 7.51
CA PRO A 483 -7.65 -13.62 6.33
C PRO A 483 -8.28 -13.01 5.07
N GLY A 484 -7.61 -13.20 3.92
CA GLY A 484 -8.23 -12.85 2.64
C GLY A 484 -8.46 -11.35 2.47
N ALA A 485 -7.51 -10.52 2.94
CA ALA A 485 -7.55 -9.09 2.68
C ALA A 485 -7.68 -8.83 1.17
N VAL A 486 -8.56 -7.89 0.79
CA VAL A 486 -8.92 -7.70 -0.62
C VAL A 486 -7.80 -7.00 -1.39
N TRP A 487 -7.16 -6.02 -0.74
CA TRP A 487 -6.08 -5.20 -1.30
C TRP A 487 -4.78 -5.97 -1.54
N GLN A 488 -4.56 -7.03 -0.77
CA GLN A 488 -3.32 -7.78 -0.82
C GLN A 488 -3.53 -9.23 -0.38
N SER A 489 -2.87 -10.13 -1.09
CA SER A 489 -2.65 -11.50 -0.63
C SER A 489 -1.29 -11.65 0.04
N TYR A 490 -1.29 -12.31 1.18
CA TYR A 490 -0.06 -12.63 1.88
C TYR A 490 0.55 -13.92 1.32
N ARG A 491 1.87 -14.08 1.44
CA ARG A 491 2.55 -15.34 1.07
C ARG A 491 2.05 -16.51 1.90
N ARG A 492 1.68 -16.22 3.15
CA ARG A 492 1.09 -17.14 4.12
C ARG A 492 -0.12 -16.43 4.70
N GLU A 493 -1.28 -16.71 4.14
CA GLU A 493 -2.55 -16.14 4.63
C GLU A 493 -2.79 -16.55 6.09
N PRO A 494 -3.39 -15.68 6.91
CA PRO A 494 -3.79 -16.03 8.28
C PRO A 494 -4.71 -17.26 8.30
N ASP A 495 -4.46 -18.17 9.24
CA ASP A 495 -5.30 -19.37 9.48
C ASP A 495 -6.23 -19.21 10.71
N LEU A 496 -6.20 -18.02 11.31
CA LEU A 496 -6.99 -17.60 12.44
C LEU A 496 -7.39 -16.15 12.19
N GLU A 497 -8.58 -15.79 12.65
CA GLU A 497 -9.13 -14.45 12.48
C GLU A 497 -9.28 -13.76 13.84
N PHE A 498 -8.86 -12.51 13.92
CA PHE A 498 -9.10 -11.67 15.09
C PHE A 498 -10.62 -11.42 15.25
N PRO A 499 -11.21 -11.56 16.45
CA PRO A 499 -10.56 -11.60 17.76
C PRO A 499 -10.39 -13.02 18.36
N ALA A 500 -10.44 -14.09 17.56
CA ALA A 500 -10.22 -15.43 18.10
C ALA A 500 -8.76 -15.59 18.56
N PHE A 501 -8.56 -16.30 19.67
CA PHE A 501 -7.25 -16.61 20.22
C PHE A 501 -7.02 -18.11 20.25
N ARG A 502 -5.81 -18.55 19.91
CA ARG A 502 -5.40 -19.96 19.98
C ARG A 502 -4.18 -20.12 20.88
N ARG A 503 -3.17 -19.25 20.72
CA ARG A 503 -1.84 -19.39 21.36
C ARG A 503 -1.56 -18.34 22.44
N THR A 504 -2.22 -17.19 22.39
CA THR A 504 -1.90 -16.05 23.26
C THR A 504 -2.16 -16.38 24.75
N PRO A 505 -1.26 -16.02 25.69
CA PRO A 505 -1.51 -16.14 27.14
C PRO A 505 -2.69 -15.29 27.63
N LEU A 506 -3.41 -15.72 28.68
CA LEU A 506 -4.64 -15.07 29.14
C LEU A 506 -4.46 -13.60 29.50
N GLU A 507 -3.35 -13.25 30.16
CA GLU A 507 -3.01 -11.90 30.58
C GLU A 507 -2.80 -10.98 29.37
N ILE A 508 -2.14 -11.52 28.32
CA ILE A 508 -1.93 -10.82 27.06
C ILE A 508 -3.24 -10.71 26.26
N ARG A 509 -4.12 -11.72 26.30
CA ARG A 509 -5.47 -11.62 25.71
C ARG A 509 -6.24 -10.47 26.34
N ALA A 510 -6.25 -10.38 27.67
CA ALA A 510 -6.93 -9.30 28.40
C ALA A 510 -6.35 -7.93 28.04
N LEU A 511 -5.03 -7.81 27.87
CA LEU A 511 -4.40 -6.58 27.38
C LEU A 511 -4.87 -6.23 25.96
N ILE A 512 -4.82 -7.18 25.03
CA ILE A 512 -5.26 -6.99 23.63
C ILE A 512 -6.74 -6.60 23.56
N ASP A 513 -7.60 -7.25 24.34
CA ASP A 513 -9.04 -6.92 24.40
C ASP A 513 -9.28 -5.49 24.88
N ARG A 514 -8.53 -5.02 25.89
CA ARG A 514 -8.60 -3.62 26.35
C ARG A 514 -8.07 -2.64 25.31
N CYS A 515 -6.93 -2.96 24.67
CA CYS A 515 -6.37 -2.13 23.59
C CYS A 515 -7.36 -2.00 22.42
N THR A 516 -8.10 -3.06 22.10
CA THR A 516 -9.04 -3.11 20.98
C THR A 516 -10.49 -2.86 21.38
N SER A 517 -10.72 -2.24 22.55
CA SER A 517 -12.05 -1.83 23.00
C SER A 517 -12.73 -0.93 21.96
N GLY A 518 -14.02 -1.17 21.72
CA GLY A 518 -14.79 -0.51 20.66
C GLY A 518 -14.71 -1.18 19.29
N ARG A 519 -13.98 -2.29 19.13
CA ARG A 519 -13.94 -3.06 17.87
C ARG A 519 -15.34 -3.32 17.32
N ARG A 520 -15.49 -3.14 16.00
CA ARG A 520 -16.73 -3.39 15.27
C ARG A 520 -16.58 -4.63 14.40
N ARG A 521 -17.72 -5.23 14.04
CA ARG A 521 -17.75 -6.32 13.06
C ARG A 521 -17.37 -5.74 11.70
N VAL A 522 -16.39 -6.34 11.04
CA VAL A 522 -15.89 -5.91 9.72
C VAL A 522 -16.64 -6.61 8.58
N LEU A 523 -16.66 -5.99 7.40
CA LEU A 523 -17.25 -6.57 6.18
C LEU A 523 -16.69 -7.96 5.87
N SER A 524 -15.40 -8.19 6.16
CA SER A 524 -14.71 -9.47 5.91
C SER A 524 -15.38 -10.68 6.58
N SER A 525 -16.17 -10.44 7.64
CA SER A 525 -16.95 -11.44 8.37
C SER A 525 -18.23 -11.90 7.64
N LEU A 526 -18.60 -11.22 6.55
CA LEU A 526 -19.74 -11.54 5.68
C LEU A 526 -19.24 -11.92 4.28
N ILE A 527 -18.33 -11.12 3.73
CA ILE A 527 -17.78 -11.26 2.38
C ILE A 527 -16.27 -11.36 2.50
N THR A 528 -15.66 -12.44 2.00
CA THR A 528 -14.21 -12.63 2.09
C THR A 528 -13.62 -13.00 0.74
N ARG A 529 -12.33 -12.71 0.55
CA ARG A 529 -11.60 -13.14 -0.65
C ARG A 529 -11.13 -14.58 -0.49
N ILE A 530 -11.44 -15.41 -1.48
CA ILE A 530 -10.82 -16.73 -1.68
C ILE A 530 -10.19 -16.74 -3.06
N GLY A 531 -8.86 -16.85 -3.10
CA GLY A 531 -8.10 -16.68 -4.34
C GLY A 531 -8.33 -15.29 -4.93
N SER A 532 -8.81 -15.22 -6.16
CA SER A 532 -9.09 -13.97 -6.89
C SER A 532 -10.60 -13.65 -6.97
N ARG A 533 -11.41 -14.21 -6.05
CA ARG A 533 -12.85 -14.03 -6.00
C ARG A 533 -13.32 -13.61 -4.62
N LEU A 534 -14.35 -12.78 -4.58
CA LEU A 534 -15.15 -12.53 -3.38
C LEU A 534 -16.27 -13.55 -3.28
N VAL A 535 -16.49 -14.04 -2.05
CA VAL A 535 -17.50 -15.04 -1.71
C VAL A 535 -18.26 -14.64 -0.45
N LEU A 536 -19.52 -15.08 -0.33
CA LEU A 536 -20.31 -14.99 0.89
C LEU A 536 -19.90 -16.10 1.84
N ARG A 537 -19.58 -15.75 3.09
CA ARG A 537 -19.25 -16.73 4.14
C ARG A 537 -20.42 -17.59 4.59
N SER A 538 -21.65 -17.12 4.38
CA SER A 538 -22.87 -17.88 4.68
C SER A 538 -23.11 -19.03 3.70
N VAL A 539 -22.45 -19.00 2.54
CA VAL A 539 -22.54 -20.05 1.53
C VAL A 539 -21.40 -21.04 1.71
N ALA A 540 -21.73 -22.33 1.80
CA ALA A 540 -20.74 -23.38 2.03
C ALA A 540 -19.70 -23.45 0.89
N PRO A 541 -18.43 -23.78 1.20
CA PRO A 541 -17.38 -23.93 0.18
C PRO A 541 -17.79 -24.89 -0.94
N GLY A 542 -17.54 -24.51 -2.19
CA GLY A 542 -17.88 -25.30 -3.37
C GLY A 542 -19.31 -25.12 -3.88
N HIS A 543 -20.18 -24.42 -3.14
CA HIS A 543 -21.51 -24.07 -3.66
C HIS A 543 -21.45 -22.80 -4.55
N PRO A 544 -22.35 -22.69 -5.55
CA PRO A 544 -22.45 -21.52 -6.41
C PRO A 544 -22.60 -20.22 -5.60
N GLN A 545 -21.82 -19.22 -5.98
CA GLN A 545 -21.86 -17.87 -5.42
C GLN A 545 -22.69 -16.98 -6.35
N ASP A 546 -23.47 -16.09 -5.76
CA ASP A 546 -24.36 -15.17 -6.46
C ASP A 546 -23.79 -13.75 -6.31
N PRO A 547 -23.23 -13.14 -7.39
CA PRO A 547 -22.65 -11.81 -7.35
C PRO A 547 -23.62 -10.73 -6.84
N ASP A 548 -24.89 -10.80 -7.23
CA ASP A 548 -25.89 -9.81 -6.83
C ASP A 548 -26.18 -9.88 -5.33
N LYS A 549 -26.17 -11.09 -4.76
CA LYS A 549 -26.25 -11.25 -3.30
C LYS A 549 -25.02 -10.70 -2.59
N ILE A 550 -23.83 -10.81 -3.16
CA ILE A 550 -22.62 -10.20 -2.58
C ILE A 550 -22.79 -8.68 -2.52
N VAL A 551 -23.20 -8.05 -3.62
CA VAL A 551 -23.45 -6.60 -3.69
C VAL A 551 -24.56 -6.20 -2.71
N SER A 552 -25.68 -6.93 -2.66
CA SER A 552 -26.78 -6.64 -1.74
C SER A 552 -26.36 -6.72 -0.26
N VAL A 553 -25.58 -7.74 0.13
CA VAL A 553 -25.05 -7.87 1.49
C VAL A 553 -24.08 -6.73 1.82
N ALA A 554 -23.23 -6.35 0.86
CA ALA A 554 -22.31 -5.22 1.04
C ALA A 554 -23.06 -3.90 1.18
N ASN A 555 -24.05 -3.63 0.32
CA ASN A 555 -24.89 -2.45 0.39
C ASN A 555 -25.59 -2.31 1.74
N GLN A 556 -26.18 -3.40 2.24
CA GLN A 556 -26.83 -3.40 3.55
C GLN A 556 -25.83 -3.11 4.67
N TRP A 557 -24.69 -3.80 4.67
CA TRP A 557 -23.65 -3.62 5.69
C TRP A 557 -23.10 -2.19 5.69
N TRP A 558 -22.76 -1.65 4.53
CA TRP A 558 -22.27 -0.28 4.39
C TRP A 558 -23.31 0.75 4.79
N SER A 559 -24.59 0.54 4.44
CA SER A 559 -25.67 1.43 4.88
C SER A 559 -25.80 1.50 6.39
N GLU A 560 -25.66 0.37 7.08
CA GLU A 560 -25.66 0.29 8.55
C GLU A 560 -24.40 0.92 9.15
N GLU A 561 -23.23 0.64 8.58
CA GLU A 561 -21.94 1.14 9.05
C GLU A 561 -21.85 2.67 8.89
N MET A 562 -22.29 3.21 7.75
CA MET A 562 -22.38 4.65 7.49
C MET A 562 -23.29 5.35 8.50
N ARG A 563 -24.47 4.78 8.78
CA ARG A 563 -25.39 5.33 9.78
C ARG A 563 -24.74 5.36 11.17
N GLY A 564 -23.95 4.33 11.50
CA GLY A 564 -23.18 4.27 12.74
C GLY A 564 -22.03 5.28 12.79
N ALA A 565 -21.33 5.50 11.68
CA ALA A 565 -20.26 6.48 11.56
C ALA A 565 -20.78 7.91 11.72
N GLU A 566 -21.86 8.25 11.00
CA GLU A 566 -22.53 9.56 11.12
C GLU A 566 -23.00 9.83 12.55
N ALA A 567 -23.69 8.86 13.17
CA ALA A 567 -24.16 9.00 14.54
C ALA A 567 -23.01 9.20 15.54
N PHE A 568 -21.88 8.50 15.34
CA PHE A 568 -20.69 8.68 16.17
C PHE A 568 -20.09 10.08 16.01
N LEU A 569 -19.89 10.55 14.77
CA LEU A 569 -19.30 11.86 14.49
C LEU A 569 -20.20 13.00 14.98
N GLN A 570 -21.52 12.88 14.79
CA GLN A 570 -22.49 13.84 15.32
C GLN A 570 -22.46 13.88 16.85
N LYS A 571 -22.50 12.72 17.52
CA LYS A 571 -22.41 12.63 18.98
C LYS A 571 -21.12 13.26 19.50
N ARG A 572 -19.99 12.99 18.85
CA ARG A 572 -18.70 13.59 19.17
C ARG A 572 -18.75 15.11 19.07
N LEU A 573 -19.27 15.64 17.97
CA LEU A 573 -19.39 17.09 17.75
C LEU A 573 -20.27 17.75 18.82
N GLU A 574 -21.42 17.17 19.14
CA GLU A 574 -22.34 17.69 20.16
C GLU A 574 -21.77 17.66 21.57
N LEU A 575 -21.07 16.58 21.95
CA LEU A 575 -20.42 16.48 23.26
C LEU A 575 -19.20 17.40 23.35
N LYS A 576 -18.41 17.57 22.28
CA LYS A 576 -17.31 18.53 22.24
C LYS A 576 -17.80 19.97 22.42
N LYS A 577 -18.91 20.35 21.76
CA LYS A 577 -19.53 21.67 21.94
C LYS A 577 -19.98 21.94 23.37
N ARG A 578 -20.36 20.90 24.12
CA ARG A 578 -20.74 20.98 25.55
C ARG A 578 -19.57 20.85 26.52
N GLY A 579 -18.37 20.51 26.05
CA GLY A 579 -17.23 20.18 26.91
C GLY A 579 -17.36 18.84 27.65
N GLU A 580 -18.25 17.95 27.19
CA GLU A 580 -18.57 16.66 27.82
C GLU A 580 -17.95 15.46 27.09
N TRP A 581 -17.15 15.71 26.05
CA TRP A 581 -16.52 14.65 25.27
C TRP A 581 -15.40 13.97 26.05
N ASN A 582 -15.50 12.64 26.20
CA ASN A 582 -14.39 11.82 26.65
C ASN A 582 -13.53 11.44 25.43
N SER A 583 -12.35 12.05 25.31
CA SER A 583 -11.40 11.77 24.23
C SER A 583 -10.87 10.32 24.23
N ASN A 584 -10.97 9.61 25.36
CA ASN A 584 -10.82 8.16 25.42
C ASN A 584 -12.18 7.45 25.49
N TYR A 585 -13.02 7.67 24.47
CA TYR A 585 -14.42 7.23 24.44
C TYR A 585 -14.61 5.72 24.71
N TYR A 586 -13.65 4.88 24.28
CA TYR A 586 -13.69 3.43 24.45
C TYR A 586 -12.90 2.91 25.68
N GLY A 587 -12.31 3.80 26.49
CA GLY A 587 -11.58 3.43 27.70
C GLY A 587 -10.35 2.56 27.44
N ARG A 588 -9.63 2.80 26.33
CA ARG A 588 -8.41 2.06 25.99
C ARG A 588 -7.26 2.50 26.91
N PRO A 589 -6.30 1.61 27.22
CA PRO A 589 -5.10 2.01 27.96
C PRO A 589 -4.26 3.01 27.15
N LYS A 590 -3.38 3.75 27.82
CA LYS A 590 -2.33 4.56 27.19
C LYS A 590 -1.18 3.68 26.70
N LEU A 591 -0.38 4.17 25.76
CA LEU A 591 0.80 3.44 25.27
C LEU A 591 1.77 3.08 26.40
N ARG A 592 1.97 4.00 27.36
CA ARG A 592 2.77 3.73 28.57
C ARG A 592 2.23 2.58 29.40
N GLU A 593 0.91 2.50 29.55
CA GLU A 593 0.25 1.44 30.32
C GLU A 593 0.34 0.08 29.61
N VAL A 594 0.27 0.09 28.28
CA VAL A 594 0.51 -1.13 27.46
C VAL A 594 1.95 -1.61 27.63
N LEU A 595 2.93 -0.70 27.56
CA LEU A 595 4.34 -1.04 27.76
C LEU A 595 4.58 -1.64 29.15
N ALA A 596 4.09 -0.97 30.19
CA ALA A 596 4.22 -1.44 31.57
C ALA A 596 3.56 -2.81 31.79
N ALA A 597 2.41 -3.07 31.16
CA ALA A 597 1.75 -4.38 31.24
C ALA A 597 2.57 -5.50 30.57
N LEU A 598 3.24 -5.21 29.45
CA LEU A 598 4.14 -6.16 28.78
C LEU A 598 5.40 -6.41 29.62
N GLU A 599 5.95 -5.38 30.27
CA GLU A 599 7.10 -5.49 31.17
C GLU A 599 6.75 -6.32 32.41
N ALA A 600 5.61 -6.05 33.05
CA ALA A 600 5.14 -6.84 34.18
C ALA A 600 4.95 -8.32 33.81
N PHE A 601 4.37 -8.60 32.64
CA PHE A 601 4.24 -9.98 32.14
C PHE A 601 5.60 -10.66 31.91
N LYS A 602 6.61 -9.92 31.44
CA LYS A 602 7.98 -10.44 31.28
C LYS A 602 8.57 -10.83 32.62
N ASP A 603 8.44 -9.97 33.62
CA ASP A 603 9.02 -10.20 34.94
C ASP A 603 8.35 -11.39 35.64
N GLU A 604 7.02 -11.50 35.59
CA GLU A 604 6.29 -12.65 36.12
C GLU A 604 6.73 -13.99 35.51
N LYS A 605 6.99 -14.02 34.19
CA LYS A 605 7.45 -15.24 33.50
C LYS A 605 8.94 -15.50 33.71
N ALA A 606 9.75 -14.50 34.02
CA ALA A 606 11.17 -14.68 34.36
C ALA A 606 11.37 -15.43 35.69
N TYR A 607 10.33 -15.55 36.53
CA TYR A 607 10.36 -16.35 37.77
C TYR A 607 9.85 -17.79 37.59
N ILE A 608 9.36 -18.17 36.41
CA ILE A 608 8.76 -19.49 36.12
C ILE A 608 9.68 -20.37 35.25
N TYR A 609 10.70 -19.78 34.64
CA TYR A 609 11.80 -20.46 33.94
C TYR A 609 13.10 -20.24 34.68
#